data_AF-A0A6L7IIM5-F1
#
_entry.id   AF-A0A6L7IIM5-F1
#
_cell.length_a   1.000
_cell.length_b   1.000
_cell.length_c   1.000
_cell.angle_alpha   90.00
_cell.angle_beta   90.00
_cell.angle_gamma   90.00
#
_symmetry.space_group_name_H-M   'P 1'
#
loop_
_entity.id
_entity.type
_entity.pdbx_description
1 polymer ?
#
loop_
_entity_poly.entity_id
_entity_poly.type
_entity_poly.pdbx_seq_one_letter_code
_entity_poly.pdbx_strand_id
1 'polypeptide(L)'
;MLATAKLETANTFNPINEYGGNSYFERMYDPVLGKDSNRRQMAKDNENTTQGDGVKYHGRGFVQLTWKKNYRRMKEKFGVDLINHPEKALEHELAMKIMIYGMEEGSFTNKKLTDYINESKTDYLNARRIINGTDRASDIKNYAEKIEKCLKIEECNCNGESRSNSDVNSNVNIHFVGQSAHEEAVSQNSRRILQEVGEATNNLDIYITSTARTPYDQARIMYDNCRSDLQEQRRTYLGPGQRVIDVYVANQNKPRNTVISLMEAKINELGPSTVSRHCADHNVLNVFDISIRRLSNSNNFLTNLQSRAEVSQVLIENGVYHVEIPQ
;
A
#
# COMPACT_ATOMS: atom_id res chain seq x y z
N MET A 1 -8.75 -12.23 -5.62
CA MET A 1 -9.62 -11.31 -4.85
C MET A 1 -8.81 -10.53 -3.81
N LEU A 2 -8.09 -11.17 -2.88
CA LEU A 2 -7.30 -10.46 -1.85
C LEU A 2 -6.26 -9.47 -2.41
N ALA A 3 -5.56 -9.83 -3.48
CA ALA A 3 -4.62 -8.94 -4.16
C ALA A 3 -5.31 -7.68 -4.74
N THR A 4 -6.55 -7.82 -5.20
CA THR A 4 -7.39 -6.69 -5.65
C THR A 4 -7.71 -5.80 -4.46
N ALA A 5 -8.23 -6.36 -3.37
CA ALA A 5 -8.53 -5.60 -2.16
C ALA A 5 -7.29 -4.84 -1.66
N LYS A 6 -6.12 -5.50 -1.62
CA LYS A 6 -4.84 -4.87 -1.27
C LYS A 6 -4.54 -3.63 -2.10
N LEU A 7 -4.68 -3.71 -3.43
CA LEU A 7 -4.40 -2.58 -4.31
C LEU A 7 -5.45 -1.47 -4.15
N GLU A 8 -6.73 -1.82 -4.25
CA GLU A 8 -7.83 -0.85 -4.29
C GLU A 8 -8.03 -0.12 -2.96
N THR A 9 -7.62 -0.72 -1.84
CA THR A 9 -7.73 -0.13 -0.51
C THR A 9 -6.40 0.38 0.05
N ALA A 10 -5.38 0.56 -0.81
CA ALA A 10 -4.05 1.04 -0.41
C ALA A 10 -3.45 0.26 0.78
N ASN A 11 -3.44 -1.08 0.67
CA ASN A 11 -2.93 -2.04 1.65
C ASN A 11 -3.71 -2.17 2.97
N THR A 12 -4.76 -1.38 3.20
CA THR A 12 -5.49 -1.41 4.49
C THR A 12 -6.38 -2.62 4.69
N PHE A 13 -6.76 -3.33 3.61
CA PHE A 13 -7.80 -4.35 3.61
C PHE A 13 -9.11 -3.91 4.29
N ASN A 14 -9.41 -2.60 4.24
CA ASN A 14 -10.65 -2.03 4.73
C ASN A 14 -11.43 -1.40 3.57
N PRO A 15 -12.76 -1.51 3.53
CA PRO A 15 -13.58 -0.79 2.57
C PRO A 15 -13.32 0.72 2.68
N ILE A 16 -13.04 1.38 1.56
CA ILE A 16 -12.78 2.83 1.54
C ILE A 16 -13.72 3.55 0.56
N ASN A 17 -13.93 4.84 0.80
CA ASN A 17 -14.42 5.73 -0.24
C ASN A 17 -13.29 6.01 -1.23
N GLU A 18 -13.66 6.24 -2.48
CA GLU A 18 -12.79 6.84 -3.47
C GLU A 18 -12.22 8.15 -2.93
N TYR A 19 -10.92 8.35 -3.11
CA TYR A 19 -10.29 9.58 -2.67
C TYR A 19 -10.72 10.75 -3.55
N GLY A 20 -11.48 11.68 -2.96
CA GLY A 20 -11.95 12.87 -3.64
C GLY A 20 -12.93 13.65 -2.76
N GLY A 21 -13.09 14.93 -3.06
CA GLY A 21 -14.18 15.74 -2.51
C GLY A 21 -15.33 15.87 -3.50
N ASN A 22 -16.43 16.49 -3.07
CA ASN A 22 -17.62 16.67 -3.91
C ASN A 22 -17.29 17.25 -5.29
N SER A 23 -16.47 18.30 -5.35
CA SER A 23 -16.04 18.91 -6.63
C SER A 23 -15.35 17.92 -7.58
N TYR A 24 -14.57 16.98 -7.04
CA TYR A 24 -13.95 15.93 -7.86
C TYR A 24 -15.01 14.97 -8.40
N PHE A 25 -15.91 14.48 -7.56
CA PHE A 25 -16.96 13.55 -7.97
C PHE A 25 -17.96 14.18 -8.93
N GLU A 26 -18.31 15.44 -8.72
CA GLU A 26 -19.14 16.22 -9.64
C GLU A 26 -18.49 16.26 -11.03
N ARG A 27 -17.21 16.65 -11.06
CA ARG A 27 -16.46 16.77 -12.29
C ARG A 27 -16.31 15.44 -13.05
N MET A 28 -16.23 14.32 -12.34
CA MET A 28 -15.92 13.01 -12.92
C MET A 28 -17.16 12.16 -13.24
N TYR A 29 -18.24 12.29 -12.46
CA TYR A 29 -19.35 11.35 -12.43
C TYR A 29 -20.73 12.00 -12.56
N ASP A 30 -20.83 13.33 -12.57
CA ASP A 30 -22.11 14.02 -12.62
C ASP A 30 -22.62 14.24 -14.05
N PRO A 31 -23.92 14.01 -14.31
CA PRO A 31 -24.51 14.20 -15.64
C PRO A 31 -24.66 15.66 -16.06
N VAL A 32 -24.55 16.61 -15.13
CA VAL A 32 -24.69 18.05 -15.36
C VAL A 32 -23.36 18.77 -15.12
N LEU A 33 -22.71 18.50 -13.99
CA LEU A 33 -21.47 19.17 -13.56
C LEU A 33 -20.18 18.51 -14.08
N GLY A 34 -20.30 17.40 -14.80
CA GLY A 34 -19.16 16.74 -15.42
C GLY A 34 -18.31 17.71 -16.26
N LYS A 35 -16.97 17.60 -16.17
CA LYS A 35 -16.02 18.56 -16.77
C LYS A 35 -16.21 18.80 -18.27
N ASP A 36 -16.68 17.80 -18.99
CA ASP A 36 -16.80 17.80 -20.44
C ASP A 36 -18.03 17.00 -20.88
N SER A 37 -18.41 17.15 -22.15
CA SER A 37 -19.56 16.46 -22.73
C SER A 37 -19.44 14.93 -22.63
N ASN A 38 -18.23 14.40 -22.77
CA ASN A 38 -17.99 12.95 -22.72
C ASN A 38 -18.25 12.39 -21.31
N ARG A 39 -17.82 13.10 -20.26
CA ARG A 39 -18.07 12.71 -18.87
C ARG A 39 -19.54 12.79 -18.51
N ARG A 40 -20.22 13.85 -18.95
CA ARG A 40 -21.68 13.98 -18.76
C ARG A 40 -22.44 12.87 -19.48
N GLN A 41 -22.03 12.49 -20.69
CA GLN A 41 -22.64 11.39 -21.42
C GLN A 41 -22.37 10.05 -20.73
N MET A 42 -21.12 9.78 -20.33
CA MET A 42 -20.74 8.59 -19.59
C MET A 42 -21.52 8.44 -18.28
N ALA A 43 -21.76 9.54 -17.56
CA ALA A 43 -22.58 9.53 -16.35
C ALA A 43 -24.01 9.07 -16.66
N LYS A 44 -24.64 9.63 -17.70
CA LYS A 44 -25.99 9.24 -18.15
C LYS A 44 -26.05 7.79 -18.61
N ASP A 45 -25.05 7.32 -19.37
CA ASP A 45 -24.96 5.93 -19.83
C ASP A 45 -24.86 4.92 -18.67
N ASN A 46 -24.35 5.38 -17.52
CA ASN A 46 -24.27 4.60 -16.27
C ASN A 46 -25.38 4.97 -15.25
N GLU A 47 -26.48 5.53 -15.74
CA GLU A 47 -27.70 5.85 -14.99
C GLU A 47 -27.57 6.96 -13.93
N ASN A 48 -26.45 7.70 -13.89
CA ASN A 48 -26.42 8.97 -13.17
C ASN A 48 -27.19 10.00 -14.01
N THR A 49 -28.39 10.40 -13.56
CA THR A 49 -29.33 11.21 -14.36
C THR A 49 -29.67 12.55 -13.71
N THR A 50 -29.36 12.71 -12.42
CA THR A 50 -29.68 13.92 -11.65
C THR A 50 -28.39 14.59 -11.19
N GLN A 51 -28.34 15.93 -11.19
CA GLN A 51 -27.24 16.66 -10.59
C GLN A 51 -27.09 16.26 -9.11
N GLY A 52 -25.87 15.97 -8.68
CA GLY A 52 -25.54 15.38 -7.39
C GLY A 52 -25.35 13.87 -7.43
N ASP A 53 -25.80 13.17 -8.48
CA ASP A 53 -25.61 11.71 -8.61
C ASP A 53 -24.11 11.35 -8.65
N GLY A 54 -23.26 12.24 -9.18
CA GLY A 54 -21.81 12.02 -9.20
C GLY A 54 -21.22 11.88 -7.79
N VAL A 55 -21.61 12.77 -6.88
CA VAL A 55 -21.22 12.72 -5.46
C VAL A 55 -21.89 11.53 -4.76
N LYS A 56 -23.14 11.25 -5.08
CA LYS A 56 -23.91 10.20 -4.42
C LYS A 56 -23.36 8.80 -4.73
N TYR A 57 -23.04 8.51 -5.99
CA TYR A 57 -22.61 7.19 -6.48
C TYR A 57 -21.13 7.13 -6.91
N HIS A 58 -20.24 7.76 -6.13
CA HIS A 58 -18.79 7.60 -6.28
C HIS A 58 -18.31 6.22 -5.81
N GLY A 59 -17.03 5.90 -6.05
CA GLY A 59 -16.45 4.61 -5.71
C GLY A 59 -16.49 4.30 -4.21
N ARG A 60 -16.98 3.10 -3.84
CA ARG A 60 -16.95 2.61 -2.45
C ARG A 60 -16.56 1.14 -2.35
N GLY A 61 -15.96 0.78 -1.23
CA GLY A 61 -15.67 -0.60 -0.87
C GLY A 61 -14.39 -1.16 -1.48
N PHE A 62 -14.20 -2.47 -1.38
CA PHE A 62 -12.97 -3.18 -1.80
C PHE A 62 -12.66 -3.10 -3.29
N VAL A 63 -13.65 -2.77 -4.11
CA VAL A 63 -13.55 -2.76 -5.58
C VAL A 63 -14.01 -1.44 -6.19
N GLN A 64 -14.18 -0.39 -5.37
CA GLN A 64 -14.61 0.93 -5.81
C GLN A 64 -15.89 0.87 -6.66
N LEU A 65 -16.98 0.36 -6.08
CA LEU A 65 -18.30 0.32 -6.73
C LEU A 65 -18.74 1.75 -7.08
N THR A 66 -18.79 2.05 -8.37
CA THR A 66 -19.11 3.38 -8.90
C THR A 66 -20.33 3.32 -9.82
N TRP A 67 -21.06 4.43 -9.94
CA TRP A 67 -22.23 4.65 -10.78
C TRP A 67 -23.55 4.06 -10.28
N LYS A 68 -24.64 4.83 -10.41
CA LYS A 68 -25.98 4.46 -9.94
C LYS A 68 -26.43 3.10 -10.46
N LYS A 69 -26.15 2.77 -11.73
CA LYS A 69 -26.46 1.47 -12.32
C LYS A 69 -25.90 0.30 -11.52
N ASN A 70 -24.67 0.42 -11.04
CA ASN A 70 -24.02 -0.63 -10.26
C ASN A 70 -24.56 -0.70 -8.84
N TYR A 71 -24.83 0.44 -8.19
CA TYR A 71 -25.51 0.48 -6.90
C TYR A 71 -26.92 -0.15 -6.98
N ARG A 72 -27.66 0.11 -8.07
CA ARG A 72 -28.96 -0.50 -8.35
C ARG A 72 -28.87 -2.03 -8.48
N ARG A 73 -27.92 -2.52 -9.27
CA ARG A 73 -27.67 -3.96 -9.44
C ARG A 73 -27.34 -4.64 -8.11
N MET A 74 -26.51 -4.02 -7.28
CA MET A 74 -26.17 -4.58 -5.96
C MET A 74 -27.36 -4.52 -4.99
N LYS A 75 -28.21 -3.49 -5.07
CA LYS A 75 -29.49 -3.44 -4.36
C LYS A 75 -30.40 -4.61 -4.74
N GLU A 76 -30.58 -4.85 -6.04
CA GLU A 76 -31.38 -5.96 -6.55
C GLU A 76 -30.83 -7.32 -6.11
N LYS A 77 -29.49 -7.46 -6.08
CA LYS A 77 -28.85 -8.72 -5.69
C LYS A 77 -28.92 -9.01 -4.19
N PHE A 78 -28.67 -8.01 -3.34
CA PHE A 78 -28.50 -8.20 -1.89
C PHE A 78 -29.68 -7.73 -1.05
N GLY A 79 -30.69 -7.09 -1.65
CA GLY A 79 -31.86 -6.56 -0.95
C GLY A 79 -31.56 -5.35 -0.05
N VAL A 80 -30.34 -4.79 -0.10
CA VAL A 80 -29.94 -3.61 0.68
C VAL A 80 -30.17 -2.35 -0.16
N ASP A 81 -30.82 -1.33 0.42
CA ASP A 81 -31.15 -0.10 -0.31
C ASP A 81 -29.95 0.82 -0.57
N LEU A 82 -29.11 0.43 -1.53
CA LEU A 82 -27.93 1.16 -1.97
C LEU A 82 -28.23 2.39 -2.83
N ILE A 83 -29.49 2.62 -3.21
CA ILE A 83 -29.89 3.80 -3.98
C ILE A 83 -30.11 5.00 -3.08
N ASN A 84 -30.76 4.80 -1.94
CA ASN A 84 -30.96 5.87 -0.96
C ASN A 84 -29.84 5.92 0.08
N HIS A 85 -29.21 4.77 0.37
CA HIS A 85 -28.13 4.63 1.34
C HIS A 85 -26.85 4.05 0.70
N PRO A 86 -26.22 4.76 -0.26
CA PRO A 86 -25.03 4.27 -0.95
C PRO A 86 -23.82 4.07 -0.01
N GLU A 87 -23.77 4.76 1.12
CA GLU A 87 -22.74 4.60 2.15
C GLU A 87 -22.66 3.18 2.71
N LYS A 88 -23.75 2.41 2.66
CA LYS A 88 -23.75 1.01 3.12
C LYS A 88 -22.82 0.12 2.31
N ALA A 89 -22.42 0.52 1.10
CA ALA A 89 -21.39 -0.18 0.33
C ALA A 89 -19.99 -0.18 1.01
N LEU A 90 -19.81 0.59 2.10
CA LEU A 90 -18.62 0.56 2.96
C LEU A 90 -18.75 -0.40 4.15
N GLU A 91 -19.95 -0.90 4.45
CA GLU A 91 -20.13 -1.90 5.50
C GLU A 91 -19.35 -3.15 5.11
N HIS A 92 -18.44 -3.58 5.99
CA HIS A 92 -17.40 -4.56 5.65
C HIS A 92 -17.96 -5.85 5.05
N GLU A 93 -19.00 -6.42 5.67
CA GLU A 93 -19.63 -7.64 5.19
C GLU A 93 -20.29 -7.46 3.82
N LEU A 94 -21.01 -6.36 3.60
CA LEU A 94 -21.67 -6.08 2.33
C LEU A 94 -20.63 -5.78 1.23
N ALA A 95 -19.59 -5.01 1.52
CA ALA A 95 -18.50 -4.71 0.60
C ALA A 95 -17.79 -6.00 0.14
N MET A 96 -17.56 -6.95 1.05
CA MET A 96 -16.98 -8.26 0.73
C MET A 96 -17.91 -9.08 -0.17
N LYS A 97 -19.21 -9.15 0.17
CA LYS A 97 -20.22 -9.84 -0.65
C LYS A 97 -20.29 -9.25 -2.08
N ILE A 98 -20.28 -7.92 -2.20
CA ILE A 98 -20.27 -7.22 -3.49
C ILE A 98 -19.02 -7.59 -4.30
N MET A 99 -17.84 -7.58 -3.69
CA MET A 99 -16.59 -7.96 -4.36
C MET A 99 -16.65 -9.40 -4.88
N ILE A 100 -16.97 -10.36 -4.00
CA ILE A 100 -17.01 -11.79 -4.35
C ILE A 100 -18.00 -12.02 -5.49
N TYR A 101 -19.26 -11.60 -5.31
CA TYR A 101 -20.30 -11.77 -6.32
C TYR A 101 -19.93 -11.13 -7.65
N GLY A 102 -19.45 -9.88 -7.63
CA GLY A 102 -19.13 -9.19 -8.86
C GLY A 102 -17.93 -9.80 -9.60
N MET A 103 -16.99 -10.40 -8.89
CA MET A 103 -15.87 -11.13 -9.48
C MET A 103 -16.27 -12.50 -10.02
N GLU A 104 -17.17 -13.22 -9.36
CA GLU A 104 -17.65 -14.54 -9.79
C GLU A 104 -18.59 -14.46 -10.99
N GLU A 105 -19.50 -13.49 -10.99
CA GLU A 105 -20.52 -13.33 -12.04
C GLU A 105 -20.13 -12.33 -13.14
N GLY A 106 -18.98 -11.66 -12.97
CA GLY A 106 -18.51 -10.64 -13.90
C GLY A 106 -19.42 -9.41 -13.96
N SER A 107 -20.10 -9.07 -12.86
CA SER A 107 -21.09 -7.98 -12.82
C SER A 107 -20.50 -6.58 -13.09
N PHE A 108 -19.16 -6.42 -13.05
CA PHE A 108 -18.48 -5.14 -13.28
C PHE A 108 -18.11 -4.92 -14.75
N THR A 109 -17.49 -5.90 -15.41
CA THR A 109 -16.94 -5.76 -16.77
C THR A 109 -17.38 -6.87 -17.75
N ASN A 110 -18.28 -7.76 -17.33
CA ASN A 110 -18.64 -9.03 -17.98
C ASN A 110 -17.48 -10.05 -18.05
N LYS A 111 -16.40 -9.82 -17.30
CA LYS A 111 -15.30 -10.78 -17.14
C LYS A 111 -15.38 -11.36 -15.74
N LYS A 112 -15.33 -12.69 -15.64
CA LYS A 112 -15.51 -13.42 -14.38
C LYS A 112 -14.23 -14.14 -13.97
N LEU A 113 -14.18 -14.53 -12.71
CA LEU A 113 -13.04 -15.21 -12.11
C LEU A 113 -12.62 -16.44 -12.92
N THR A 114 -13.60 -17.28 -13.30
CA THR A 114 -13.37 -18.52 -14.05
C THR A 114 -12.77 -18.33 -15.45
N ASP A 115 -12.87 -17.12 -16.03
CA ASP A 115 -12.24 -16.82 -17.33
C ASP A 115 -10.70 -16.79 -17.23
N TYR A 116 -10.17 -16.55 -16.03
CA TYR A 116 -8.74 -16.37 -15.76
C TYR A 116 -8.17 -17.35 -14.74
N ILE A 117 -8.96 -17.74 -13.76
CA ILE A 117 -8.54 -18.56 -12.63
C ILE A 117 -9.58 -19.68 -12.45
N ASN A 118 -9.17 -20.92 -12.69
CA ASN A 118 -9.96 -22.14 -12.58
C ASN A 118 -9.03 -23.34 -12.35
N GLU A 119 -9.57 -24.55 -12.32
CA GLU A 119 -8.82 -25.79 -12.02
C GLU A 119 -7.63 -26.05 -12.96
N SER A 120 -7.69 -25.56 -14.20
CA SER A 120 -6.65 -25.82 -15.21
C SER A 120 -5.82 -24.59 -15.58
N LYS A 121 -6.16 -23.40 -15.04
CA LYS A 121 -5.56 -22.13 -15.43
C LYS A 121 -5.50 -21.17 -14.26
N THR A 122 -4.34 -20.54 -14.07
CA THR A 122 -4.17 -19.41 -13.15
C THR A 122 -3.48 -18.26 -13.88
N ASP A 123 -4.26 -17.25 -14.27
CA ASP A 123 -3.77 -16.04 -14.96
C ASP A 123 -4.06 -14.79 -14.14
N TYR A 124 -3.25 -14.57 -13.09
CA TYR A 124 -3.42 -13.41 -12.20
C TYR A 124 -3.22 -12.07 -12.90
N LEU A 125 -2.41 -12.00 -13.97
CA LEU A 125 -2.15 -10.78 -14.70
C LEU A 125 -3.41 -10.29 -15.41
N ASN A 126 -4.01 -11.14 -16.24
CA ASN A 126 -5.20 -10.75 -16.98
C ASN A 126 -6.47 -10.74 -16.13
N ALA A 127 -6.47 -11.38 -14.95
CA ALA A 127 -7.57 -11.31 -13.99
C ALA A 127 -7.90 -9.88 -13.53
N ARG A 128 -7.00 -8.89 -13.70
CA ARG A 128 -7.31 -7.46 -13.47
C ARG A 128 -8.57 -7.00 -14.23
N ARG A 129 -8.81 -7.61 -15.41
CA ARG A 129 -9.93 -7.34 -16.31
C ARG A 129 -11.32 -7.53 -15.70
N ILE A 130 -11.42 -8.28 -14.61
CA ILE A 130 -12.65 -8.51 -13.85
C ILE A 130 -13.15 -7.21 -13.21
N ILE A 131 -12.24 -6.33 -12.76
CA ILE A 131 -12.58 -5.11 -12.03
C ILE A 131 -12.40 -3.86 -12.89
N ASN A 132 -11.28 -3.77 -13.61
CA ASN A 132 -10.92 -2.62 -14.44
C ASN A 132 -10.19 -3.12 -15.70
N GLY A 133 -9.53 -2.27 -16.50
CA GLY A 133 -8.71 -2.68 -17.64
C GLY A 133 -7.46 -3.50 -17.25
N THR A 134 -6.29 -3.08 -17.69
CA THR A 134 -5.00 -3.71 -17.30
C THR A 134 -4.12 -2.80 -16.46
N ASP A 135 -4.68 -1.70 -15.96
CA ASP A 135 -3.98 -0.79 -15.08
C ASP A 135 -3.54 -1.53 -13.81
N ARG A 136 -2.25 -1.35 -13.44
CA ARG A 136 -1.58 -2.01 -12.31
C ARG A 136 -1.68 -3.55 -12.30
N ALA A 137 -1.94 -4.18 -13.44
CA ALA A 137 -2.12 -5.63 -13.53
C ALA A 137 -0.92 -6.43 -12.98
N SER A 138 0.30 -5.98 -13.26
CA SER A 138 1.53 -6.62 -12.77
C SER A 138 1.64 -6.59 -11.24
N ASP A 139 1.19 -5.53 -10.59
CA ASP A 139 1.21 -5.45 -9.12
C ASP A 139 0.21 -6.40 -8.49
N ILE A 140 -1.01 -6.47 -9.05
CA ILE A 140 -2.01 -7.45 -8.61
C ILE A 140 -1.48 -8.87 -8.80
N LYS A 141 -0.85 -9.17 -9.95
CA LYS A 141 -0.20 -10.47 -10.19
C LYS A 141 0.81 -10.79 -9.09
N ASN A 142 1.74 -9.87 -8.84
CA ASN A 142 2.80 -10.07 -7.85
C ASN A 142 2.23 -10.25 -6.42
N TYR A 143 1.21 -9.47 -6.06
CA TYR A 143 0.53 -9.64 -4.77
C TYR A 143 -0.23 -10.97 -4.68
N ALA A 144 -0.90 -11.39 -5.75
CA ALA A 144 -1.65 -12.63 -5.78
C ALA A 144 -0.73 -13.85 -5.64
N GLU A 145 0.40 -13.86 -6.34
CA GLU A 145 1.41 -14.93 -6.24
C GLU A 145 1.99 -15.02 -4.82
N LYS A 146 2.29 -13.88 -4.19
CA LYS A 146 2.75 -13.85 -2.80
C LYS A 146 1.70 -14.38 -1.83
N ILE A 147 0.44 -13.94 -1.97
CA ILE A 147 -0.67 -14.39 -1.12
C ILE A 147 -0.93 -15.89 -1.32
N GLU A 148 -0.97 -16.36 -2.56
CA GLU A 148 -1.14 -17.78 -2.88
C GLU A 148 -0.03 -18.62 -2.25
N LYS A 149 1.23 -18.18 -2.34
CA LYS A 149 2.35 -18.85 -1.68
C LYS A 149 2.14 -18.95 -0.16
N CYS A 150 1.69 -17.87 0.50
CA CYS A 150 1.41 -17.88 1.94
C CYS A 150 0.24 -18.80 2.31
N LEU A 151 -0.82 -18.85 1.48
CA LEU A 151 -2.00 -19.68 1.73
C LEU A 151 -1.76 -21.18 1.46
N LYS A 152 -0.83 -21.50 0.55
CA LYS A 152 -0.40 -22.88 0.23
C LYS A 152 0.67 -23.41 1.17
N ILE A 153 1.05 -22.66 2.21
CA ILE A 153 1.78 -23.25 3.33
C ILE A 153 0.78 -24.17 4.02
N GLU A 154 0.70 -25.42 3.55
CA GLU A 154 0.26 -26.53 4.37
C GLU A 154 1.10 -26.48 5.64
N GLU A 155 0.45 -26.67 6.80
CA GLU A 155 1.07 -26.62 8.12
C GLU A 155 2.53 -27.04 8.06
N CYS A 156 3.43 -26.12 8.42
CA CYS A 156 4.86 -26.39 8.44
C CYS A 156 5.07 -27.64 9.30
N ASN A 157 5.31 -28.78 8.66
CA ASN A 157 5.67 -30.02 9.33
C ASN A 157 7.07 -29.82 9.91
N CYS A 158 7.13 -29.27 11.11
CA CYS A 158 8.32 -29.21 11.95
C CYS A 158 8.67 -30.62 12.48
N ASN A 159 8.89 -31.57 11.57
CA ASN A 159 9.50 -32.87 11.87
C ASN A 159 10.82 -32.95 11.11
N GLY A 160 11.82 -32.27 11.67
CA GLY A 160 13.17 -32.20 11.14
C GLY A 160 14.02 -31.32 12.05
N GLU A 161 14.42 -31.91 13.18
CA GLU A 161 15.25 -31.33 14.25
C GLU A 161 14.66 -30.11 14.94
N SER A 162 13.78 -30.41 15.90
CA SER A 162 13.43 -29.52 17.01
C SER A 162 14.68 -29.02 17.74
N ARG A 163 15.18 -27.84 17.34
CA ARG A 163 15.68 -26.88 18.33
C ARG A 163 14.48 -26.08 18.77
N SER A 164 14.04 -26.39 19.98
CA SER A 164 12.91 -25.79 20.67
C SER A 164 12.76 -24.30 20.39
N ASN A 165 11.57 -23.92 19.93
CA ASN A 165 10.89 -22.71 20.36
C ASN A 165 10.97 -22.65 21.89
N SER A 166 11.95 -21.93 22.41
CA SER A 166 11.71 -21.13 23.60
C SER A 166 11.37 -19.75 23.08
N ASP A 167 10.19 -19.27 23.42
CA ASP A 167 9.99 -17.86 23.70
C ASP A 167 11.26 -17.35 24.39
N VAL A 168 12.07 -16.56 23.69
CA VAL A 168 12.88 -15.59 24.40
C VAL A 168 11.84 -14.65 24.95
N ASN A 169 11.53 -14.82 26.22
CA ASN A 169 10.75 -13.89 27.02
C ASN A 169 11.61 -12.63 27.15
N SER A 170 11.79 -11.93 26.03
CA SER A 170 12.63 -10.75 25.92
C SER A 170 11.86 -9.62 26.55
N ASN A 171 12.47 -8.95 27.52
CA ASN A 171 11.90 -7.75 28.12
C ASN A 171 11.97 -6.54 27.17
N VAL A 172 12.46 -6.73 25.93
CA VAL A 172 12.61 -5.68 24.93
C VAL A 172 11.40 -5.63 24.00
N ASN A 173 10.71 -4.50 24.03
CA ASN A 173 9.59 -4.17 23.15
C ASN A 173 10.09 -3.40 21.93
N ILE A 174 9.64 -3.83 20.74
CA ILE A 174 9.90 -3.12 19.48
C ILE A 174 8.60 -2.43 19.05
N HIS A 175 8.66 -1.11 18.97
CA HIS A 175 7.54 -0.24 18.63
C HIS A 175 7.70 0.29 17.20
N PHE A 176 6.63 0.22 16.41
CA PHE A 176 6.59 0.78 15.06
C PHE A 176 5.77 2.06 15.09
N VAL A 177 6.42 3.19 14.78
CA VAL A 177 5.82 4.52 14.96
C VAL A 177 5.81 5.30 13.65
N GLY A 178 4.62 5.77 13.27
CA GLY A 178 4.40 6.58 12.07
C GLY A 178 3.92 5.76 10.88
N GLN A 179 3.45 6.45 9.85
CA GLN A 179 2.81 5.82 8.67
C GLN A 179 3.77 5.03 7.77
N SER A 180 5.07 5.15 8.00
CA SER A 180 6.12 4.53 7.17
C SER A 180 6.87 3.42 7.91
N ALA A 181 6.42 3.05 9.12
CA ALA A 181 7.01 1.99 9.94
C ALA A 181 6.08 0.76 9.91
N HIS A 182 6.38 -0.16 9.00
CA HIS A 182 5.57 -1.35 8.75
C HIS A 182 6.19 -2.57 9.43
N GLU A 183 5.45 -3.19 10.35
CA GLU A 183 5.91 -4.34 11.13
C GLU A 183 6.38 -5.49 10.24
N GLU A 184 5.60 -5.77 9.20
CA GLU A 184 5.79 -6.86 8.24
C GLU A 184 7.06 -6.69 7.39
N ALA A 185 7.63 -5.48 7.33
CA ALA A 185 8.86 -5.19 6.61
C ALA A 185 10.13 -5.51 7.43
N VAL A 186 9.97 -5.91 8.71
CA VAL A 186 11.08 -6.33 9.58
C VAL A 186 10.91 -7.80 9.98
N SER A 187 11.84 -8.63 9.54
CA SER A 187 11.84 -10.07 9.75
C SER A 187 12.01 -10.46 11.21
N GLN A 188 11.62 -11.70 11.53
CA GLN A 188 11.85 -12.26 12.86
C GLN A 188 13.34 -12.29 13.22
N ASN A 189 14.23 -12.57 12.27
CA ASN A 189 15.66 -12.58 12.53
C ASN A 189 16.18 -11.18 12.90
N SER A 190 15.79 -10.15 12.15
CA SER A 190 16.15 -8.76 12.47
C SER A 190 15.58 -8.32 13.81
N ARG A 191 14.34 -8.71 14.16
CA ARG A 191 13.75 -8.44 15.48
C ARG A 191 14.51 -9.12 16.61
N ARG A 192 14.91 -10.38 16.43
CA ARG A 192 15.72 -11.12 17.42
C ARG A 192 17.06 -10.43 17.67
N ILE A 193 17.75 -9.99 16.61
CA ILE A 193 18.99 -9.22 16.74
C ILE A 193 18.75 -7.94 17.55
N LEU A 194 17.68 -7.21 17.26
CA LEU A 194 17.33 -5.99 18.01
C LEU A 194 17.01 -6.28 19.48
N GLN A 195 16.33 -7.38 19.78
CA GLN A 195 16.05 -7.82 21.15
C GLN A 195 17.33 -8.16 21.89
N GLU A 196 18.22 -8.96 21.30
CA GLU A 196 19.53 -9.31 21.89
C GLU A 196 20.39 -8.06 22.15
N VAL A 197 20.44 -7.13 21.19
CA VAL A 197 21.16 -5.84 21.33
C VAL A 197 20.48 -4.96 22.40
N GLY A 198 19.16 -4.92 22.43
CA GLY A 198 18.38 -4.16 23.41
C GLY A 198 18.66 -4.64 24.83
N GLU A 199 18.65 -5.95 25.08
CA GLU A 199 18.95 -6.55 26.38
C GLU A 199 20.39 -6.27 26.81
N ALA A 200 21.36 -6.51 25.93
CA ALA A 200 22.78 -6.28 26.22
C ALA A 200 23.11 -4.82 26.56
N THR A 201 22.26 -3.89 26.14
CA THR A 201 22.49 -2.44 26.27
C THR A 201 21.49 -1.77 27.20
N ASN A 202 20.61 -2.55 27.84
CA ASN A 202 19.52 -2.09 28.69
C ASN A 202 18.59 -1.08 28.00
N ASN A 203 18.31 -1.28 26.71
CA ASN A 203 17.30 -0.57 25.94
C ASN A 203 16.09 -1.48 25.75
N LEU A 204 15.14 -1.40 26.69
CA LEU A 204 13.93 -2.23 26.71
C LEU A 204 12.83 -1.76 25.75
N ASP A 205 12.93 -0.55 25.21
CA ASP A 205 11.99 -0.03 24.22
C ASP A 205 12.76 0.51 23.02
N ILE A 206 12.57 -0.12 21.86
CA ILE A 206 13.21 0.26 20.60
C ILE A 206 12.12 0.78 19.67
N TYR A 207 12.29 2.01 19.17
CA TYR A 207 11.29 2.67 18.32
C TYR A 207 11.77 2.74 16.88
N ILE A 208 11.17 1.93 16.02
CA ILE A 208 11.36 1.96 14.58
C ILE A 208 10.43 3.02 13.98
N THR A 209 11.02 4.03 13.34
CA THR A 209 10.30 5.18 12.78
C THR A 209 10.07 5.09 11.28
N SER A 210 10.80 4.19 10.60
CA SER A 210 10.56 3.91 9.19
C SER A 210 11.14 2.54 8.81
N THR A 211 10.57 1.87 7.80
CA THR A 211 11.00 0.54 7.31
C THR A 211 11.17 0.56 5.80
N ALA A 212 11.31 -0.61 5.17
CA ALA A 212 11.30 -0.72 3.73
C ALA A 212 9.99 -0.18 3.14
N ARG A 213 10.08 0.46 1.98
CA ARG A 213 9.03 1.24 1.31
C ARG A 213 8.83 0.74 -0.10
N THR A 214 7.60 0.81 -0.57
CA THR A 214 7.33 0.68 -2.00
C THR A 214 7.77 1.94 -2.75
N PRO A 215 7.99 1.87 -4.08
CA PRO A 215 8.22 3.06 -4.90
C PRO A 215 7.11 4.12 -4.75
N TYR A 216 5.87 3.68 -4.59
CA TYR A 216 4.74 4.56 -4.33
C TYR A 216 4.85 5.27 -2.97
N ASP A 217 5.19 4.56 -1.91
CA ASP A 217 5.36 5.16 -0.57
C ASP A 217 6.50 6.18 -0.57
N GLN A 218 7.60 5.86 -1.26
CA GLN A 218 8.71 6.78 -1.45
C GLN A 218 8.27 8.02 -2.25
N ALA A 219 7.50 7.86 -3.33
CA ALA A 219 6.96 8.98 -4.10
C ALA A 219 6.05 9.88 -3.25
N ARG A 220 5.18 9.28 -2.43
CA ARG A 220 4.27 10.00 -1.53
C ARG A 220 5.04 10.81 -0.49
N ILE A 221 6.04 10.22 0.15
CA ILE A 221 6.89 10.90 1.15
C ILE A 221 7.65 12.06 0.49
N MET A 222 8.25 11.82 -0.68
CA MET A 222 8.95 12.87 -1.42
C MET A 222 8.02 14.02 -1.79
N TYR A 223 6.79 13.73 -2.22
CA TYR A 223 5.77 14.75 -2.50
C TYR A 223 5.45 15.57 -1.25
N ASP A 224 5.14 14.91 -0.12
CA ASP A 224 4.73 15.58 1.11
C ASP A 224 5.87 16.47 1.66
N ASN A 225 7.12 15.99 1.60
CA ASN A 225 8.28 16.77 2.00
C ASN A 225 8.53 17.97 1.07
N CYS A 226 8.42 17.79 -0.26
CA CYS A 226 8.59 18.88 -1.22
C CYS A 226 7.49 19.95 -1.07
N ARG A 227 6.28 19.55 -0.65
CA ARG A 227 5.19 20.47 -0.34
C ARG A 227 5.47 21.27 0.94
N SER A 228 6.13 20.65 1.92
CA SER A 228 6.48 21.29 3.18
C SER A 228 7.66 22.26 3.01
N ASP A 229 8.76 21.81 2.43
CA ASP A 229 9.95 22.63 2.20
C ASP A 229 10.74 22.09 0.99
N LEU A 230 10.42 22.62 -0.19
CA LEU A 230 11.08 22.24 -1.43
C LEU A 230 12.59 22.57 -1.42
N GLN A 231 13.00 23.69 -0.83
CA GLN A 231 14.41 24.08 -0.83
C GLN A 231 15.24 23.13 0.01
N GLU A 232 14.70 22.70 1.15
CA GLU A 232 15.37 21.70 1.96
C GLU A 232 15.50 20.37 1.22
N GLN A 233 14.43 19.88 0.57
CA GLN A 233 14.52 18.64 -0.20
C GLN A 233 15.54 18.73 -1.35
N ARG A 234 15.70 19.92 -1.95
CA ARG A 234 16.73 20.19 -2.96
C ARG A 234 18.15 20.12 -2.39
N ARG A 235 18.36 20.35 -1.10
CA ARG A 235 19.67 20.17 -0.42
C ARG A 235 19.88 18.72 0.03
N THR A 236 18.82 18.05 0.49
CA THR A 236 18.92 16.70 1.08
C THR A 236 19.10 15.59 0.04
N TYR A 237 18.33 15.60 -1.06
CA TYR A 237 18.34 14.48 -2.01
C TYR A 237 19.54 14.52 -2.96
N LEU A 238 20.13 13.34 -3.23
CA LEU A 238 21.17 13.17 -4.25
C LEU A 238 20.58 13.10 -5.67
N GLY A 239 21.44 13.01 -6.69
CA GLY A 239 21.08 13.11 -8.12
C GLY A 239 19.81 12.36 -8.56
N PRO A 240 19.64 11.05 -8.27
CA PRO A 240 18.41 10.33 -8.58
C PRO A 240 17.17 10.92 -7.90
N GLY A 241 17.26 11.24 -6.61
CA GLY A 241 16.17 11.90 -5.88
C GLY A 241 15.83 13.29 -6.44
N GLN A 242 16.84 14.07 -6.85
CA GLN A 242 16.63 15.37 -7.49
C GLN A 242 15.79 15.25 -8.77
N ARG A 243 16.03 14.22 -9.59
CA ARG A 243 15.25 13.96 -10.81
C ARG A 243 13.79 13.63 -10.52
N VAL A 244 13.49 13.04 -9.37
CA VAL A 244 12.11 12.82 -8.90
C VAL A 244 11.49 14.14 -8.38
N ILE A 245 12.27 14.99 -7.71
CA ILE A 245 11.83 16.33 -7.30
C ILE A 245 11.54 17.21 -8.53
N ASP A 246 12.28 17.07 -9.63
CA ASP A 246 11.99 17.77 -10.89
C ASP A 246 10.58 17.44 -11.41
N VAL A 247 10.16 16.18 -11.26
CA VAL A 247 8.80 15.75 -11.61
C VAL A 247 7.77 16.43 -10.71
N TYR A 248 8.04 16.56 -9.40
CA TYR A 248 7.18 17.33 -8.50
C TYR A 248 7.04 18.78 -8.98
N VAL A 249 8.17 19.47 -9.21
CA VAL A 249 8.21 20.89 -9.60
C VAL A 249 7.49 21.14 -10.92
N ALA A 250 7.69 20.27 -11.92
CA ALA A 250 7.06 20.41 -13.23
C ALA A 250 5.55 20.16 -13.24
N ASN A 251 4.99 19.57 -12.18
CA ASN A 251 3.61 19.11 -12.14
C ASN A 251 2.81 19.68 -10.94
N GLN A 252 3.27 20.75 -10.29
CA GLN A 252 2.62 21.33 -9.10
C GLN A 252 1.16 21.76 -9.33
N ASN A 253 0.80 22.08 -10.57
CA ASN A 253 -0.56 22.43 -10.96
C ASN A 253 -1.49 21.21 -11.16
N LYS A 254 -0.96 19.98 -11.10
CA LYS A 254 -1.73 18.74 -11.25
C LYS A 254 -2.22 18.23 -9.88
N PRO A 255 -3.28 17.39 -9.85
CA PRO A 255 -3.74 16.77 -8.63
C PRO A 255 -2.62 15.97 -7.94
N ARG A 256 -2.56 16.03 -6.59
CA ARG A 256 -1.55 15.35 -5.76
C ARG A 256 -1.25 13.92 -6.21
N ASN A 257 -2.28 13.09 -6.38
CA ASN A 257 -2.11 11.68 -6.75
C ASN A 257 -1.50 11.52 -8.15
N THR A 258 -1.83 12.40 -9.10
CA THR A 258 -1.18 12.41 -10.42
C THR A 258 0.29 12.74 -10.32
N VAL A 259 0.67 13.70 -9.48
CA VAL A 259 2.08 14.04 -9.25
C VAL A 259 2.81 12.87 -8.59
N ILE A 260 2.21 12.24 -7.57
CA ILE A 260 2.77 11.06 -6.90
C ILE A 260 2.96 9.91 -7.89
N SER A 261 1.98 9.60 -8.74
CA SER A 261 2.14 8.55 -9.76
C SER A 261 3.23 8.87 -10.79
N LEU A 262 3.39 10.14 -11.17
CA LEU A 262 4.49 10.56 -12.04
C LEU A 262 5.85 10.44 -11.34
N MET A 263 5.91 10.79 -10.05
CA MET A 263 7.11 10.63 -9.22
C MET A 263 7.44 9.15 -9.01
N GLU A 264 6.46 8.30 -8.74
CA GLU A 264 6.59 6.85 -8.65
C GLU A 264 7.12 6.26 -9.96
N ALA A 265 6.53 6.65 -11.10
CA ALA A 265 7.02 6.23 -12.42
C ALA A 265 8.50 6.62 -12.62
N LYS A 266 8.88 7.83 -12.18
CA LYS A 266 10.27 8.26 -12.22
C LYS A 266 11.17 7.45 -11.27
N ILE A 267 10.71 7.12 -10.07
CA ILE A 267 11.44 6.27 -9.13
C ILE A 267 11.68 4.88 -9.73
N ASN A 268 10.66 4.30 -10.36
CA ASN A 268 10.78 3.01 -11.05
C ASN A 268 11.75 3.09 -12.24
N GLU A 269 11.72 4.16 -13.03
CA GLU A 269 12.66 4.39 -14.14
C GLU A 269 14.12 4.48 -13.66
N LEU A 270 14.36 5.14 -12.52
CA LEU A 270 15.71 5.34 -11.98
C LEU A 270 16.24 4.12 -11.21
N GLY A 271 15.37 3.17 -10.89
CA GLY A 271 15.66 2.11 -9.92
C GLY A 271 15.33 2.59 -8.50
N PRO A 272 14.34 1.98 -7.82
CA PRO A 272 13.88 2.49 -6.52
C PRO A 272 14.97 2.61 -5.45
N SER A 273 15.88 1.63 -5.38
CA SER A 273 17.01 1.62 -4.44
C SER A 273 18.06 2.69 -4.72
N THR A 274 18.10 3.26 -5.94
CA THR A 274 19.00 4.38 -6.27
C THR A 274 18.44 5.71 -5.76
N VAL A 275 17.12 5.81 -5.61
CA VAL A 275 16.45 6.99 -5.08
C VAL A 275 16.40 6.97 -3.56
N SER A 276 16.18 5.79 -2.96
CA SER A 276 16.18 5.63 -1.51
C SER A 276 16.56 4.21 -1.11
N ARG A 277 17.42 4.08 -0.09
CA ARG A 277 17.77 2.78 0.50
C ARG A 277 16.56 2.05 1.09
N HIS A 278 15.56 2.80 1.56
CA HIS A 278 14.30 2.20 2.02
C HIS A 278 13.54 1.49 0.92
N CYS A 279 13.81 1.73 -0.37
CA CYS A 279 13.17 1.00 -1.45
C CYS A 279 13.84 -0.36 -1.76
N ALA A 280 14.78 -0.83 -0.93
CA ALA A 280 15.34 -2.17 -1.05
C ALA A 280 14.26 -3.25 -0.84
N ASP A 281 14.43 -4.41 -1.49
CA ASP A 281 13.55 -5.55 -1.26
C ASP A 281 13.77 -6.10 0.15
N HIS A 282 12.79 -5.93 1.03
CA HIS A 282 12.85 -6.39 2.40
C HIS A 282 13.01 -7.91 2.55
N ASN A 283 12.76 -8.70 1.50
CA ASN A 283 13.02 -10.15 1.52
C ASN A 283 14.49 -10.49 1.27
N VAL A 284 15.30 -9.51 0.85
CA VAL A 284 16.73 -9.64 0.60
C VAL A 284 17.54 -8.80 1.59
N LEU A 285 17.02 -7.61 1.94
CA LEU A 285 17.66 -6.65 2.83
C LEU A 285 16.60 -5.91 3.64
N ASN A 286 16.54 -6.17 4.94
CA ASN A 286 15.76 -5.36 5.87
C ASN A 286 16.43 -4.01 6.06
N VAL A 287 15.70 -2.94 5.77
CA VAL A 287 16.15 -1.55 5.95
C VAL A 287 15.16 -0.83 6.85
N PHE A 288 15.62 -0.30 7.97
CA PHE A 288 14.77 0.40 8.94
C PHE A 288 15.53 1.44 9.76
N ASP A 289 14.80 2.43 10.26
CA ASP A 289 15.34 3.54 11.06
C ASP A 289 14.92 3.42 12.52
N ILE A 290 15.88 3.45 13.44
CA ILE A 290 15.65 3.46 14.89
C ILE A 290 15.85 4.87 15.45
N SER A 291 14.91 5.35 16.25
CA SER A 291 15.01 6.67 16.88
C SER A 291 16.11 6.72 17.95
N ILE A 292 17.18 7.48 17.70
CA ILE A 292 18.30 7.64 18.66
C ILE A 292 17.81 8.30 19.96
N ARG A 293 16.94 9.31 19.84
CA ARG A 293 16.44 10.10 20.98
C ARG A 293 15.63 9.29 21.99
N ARG A 294 15.12 8.12 21.59
CA ARG A 294 14.29 7.25 22.43
C ARG A 294 15.08 6.08 23.02
N LEU A 295 16.38 6.00 22.76
CA LEU A 295 17.28 5.04 23.39
C LEU A 295 17.88 5.65 24.65
N SER A 296 17.97 4.87 25.72
CA SER A 296 18.58 5.30 26.98
C SER A 296 20.12 5.25 26.92
N ASN A 297 20.69 4.32 26.14
CA ASN A 297 22.15 4.14 25.98
C ASN A 297 22.54 4.05 24.50
N SER A 298 22.27 5.10 23.72
CA SER A 298 22.37 5.06 22.26
C SER A 298 23.76 4.67 21.72
N ASN A 299 24.84 5.14 22.35
CA ASN A 299 26.20 4.80 21.92
C ASN A 299 26.54 3.32 22.13
N ASN A 300 26.17 2.74 23.28
CA ASN A 300 26.38 1.31 23.53
C ASN A 300 25.50 0.45 22.62
N PHE A 301 24.27 0.91 22.36
CA PHE A 301 23.37 0.29 21.38
C PHE A 301 24.00 0.25 19.99
N LEU A 302 24.53 1.38 19.53
CA LEU A 302 25.23 1.49 18.25
C LEU A 302 26.44 0.55 18.18
N THR A 303 27.32 0.56 19.18
CA THR A 303 28.51 -0.30 19.19
C THR A 303 28.14 -1.78 19.18
N ASN A 304 27.13 -2.20 19.95
CA ASN A 304 26.67 -3.58 19.96
C ASN A 304 26.06 -3.96 18.61
N LEU A 305 25.22 -3.10 18.03
CA LEU A 305 24.60 -3.35 16.73
C LEU A 305 25.64 -3.46 15.62
N GLN A 306 26.64 -2.58 15.59
CA GLN A 306 27.75 -2.62 14.63
C GLN A 306 28.69 -3.82 14.81
N SER A 307 28.69 -4.45 15.99
CA SER A 307 29.52 -5.64 16.25
C SER A 307 28.89 -6.95 15.76
N ARG A 308 27.61 -6.92 15.36
CA ARG A 308 26.89 -8.09 14.84
C ARG A 308 27.34 -8.40 13.42
N ALA A 309 27.78 -9.64 13.18
CA ALA A 309 28.18 -10.09 11.84
C ALA A 309 27.01 -10.11 10.85
N GLU A 310 25.79 -10.19 11.37
CA GLU A 310 24.55 -10.19 10.58
C GLU A 310 24.14 -8.79 10.11
N VAL A 311 24.67 -7.72 10.72
CA VAL A 311 24.33 -6.33 10.37
C VAL A 311 25.32 -5.83 9.34
N SER A 312 24.86 -5.56 8.12
CA SER A 312 25.74 -5.11 7.04
C SER A 312 26.12 -3.64 7.16
N GLN A 313 25.20 -2.80 7.65
CA GLN A 313 25.43 -1.38 7.77
C GLN A 313 24.60 -0.73 8.88
N VAL A 314 25.21 0.24 9.57
CA VAL A 314 24.50 1.19 10.44
C VAL A 314 24.99 2.60 10.11
N LEU A 315 24.10 3.46 9.61
CA LEU A 315 24.37 4.87 9.33
C LEU A 315 23.68 5.74 10.38
N ILE A 316 24.28 6.89 10.68
CA ILE A 316 23.73 7.88 11.60
C ILE A 316 23.22 9.06 10.77
N GLU A 317 21.91 9.16 10.61
CA GLU A 317 21.28 10.15 9.73
C GLU A 317 20.12 10.82 10.46
N ASN A 318 20.04 12.15 10.50
CA ASN A 318 18.87 12.90 11.00
C ASN A 318 18.32 12.47 12.38
N GLY A 319 19.17 12.01 13.29
CA GLY A 319 18.75 11.57 14.63
C GLY A 319 18.15 10.15 14.67
N VAL A 320 18.35 9.36 13.63
CA VAL A 320 18.05 7.93 13.58
C VAL A 320 19.31 7.10 13.30
N TYR A 321 19.30 5.84 13.75
CA TYR A 321 20.18 4.81 13.24
C TYR A 321 19.48 4.12 12.07
N HIS A 322 20.01 4.31 10.87
CA HIS A 322 19.57 3.62 9.66
C HIS A 322 20.30 2.28 9.60
N VAL A 323 19.55 1.19 9.70
CA VAL A 323 20.08 -0.16 9.86
C VAL A 323 19.76 -0.99 8.62
N GLU A 324 20.76 -1.71 8.12
CA GLU A 324 20.62 -2.67 7.04
C GLU A 324 21.02 -4.08 7.51
N ILE A 325 20.14 -5.05 7.33
CA ILE A 325 20.35 -6.45 7.71
C ILE A 325 19.98 -7.36 6.52
N PRO A 326 20.94 -8.04 5.89
CA PRO A 326 20.68 -9.03 4.85
C PRO A 326 19.78 -10.17 5.37
N GLN A 327 18.90 -10.69 4.50
CA GLN A 327 17.90 -11.71 4.86
C GLN A 327 18.18 -13.07 4.23
#